data_AF-A0A396ADI3-F1
#
_entry.id   AF-A0A396ADI3-F1
#
_cell.length_a   1.000
_cell.length_b   1.000
_cell.length_c   1.000
_cell.angle_alpha   90.00
_cell.angle_beta   90.00
_cell.angle_gamma   90.00
#
_symmetry.space_group_name_H-M   'P 1'
#
loop_
_entity.id
_entity.type
_entity.pdbx_description
1 polymer ?
#
loop_
_entity_poly.entity_id
_entity_poly.type
_entity_poly.pdbx_seq_one_letter_code
_entity_poly.pdbx_strand_id
1 'polypeptide(L)'
;MRVPYQDCFHLIEPLLAKVEKPSRYIDHEWGTLSKADADYRCCLIYPDVYEVGLPNQGIAILYNILNQAEGISCERGYVPWPDMGDAMREAGIPLLSLEGAAPVASFDIVGLHVPHEMAVTNFLEALDLAGIPLLAADRGEDDPIIIAGGPSVYNPEPYAAFFDAILIGEGEESLLETCQLHRRLRDEGVPRAQIVEQLASIAGNYVPSLYEVRHDEPCSPHGYTVPREGKDAPTVVYKRVVEDFGATNPLSQSCVPYAQLVHDRLSIEILRGCARGCRFCQAGMTYRPVRERSADQIVSSVIQGLEKTGYDEVSLTSLSTTDHSCIRDVLGRLNRRLEDTGIRVSIPSQRLDSFGVDMAESVAGEKKGGLTFAPEAGSQRMRDIINKNVTEEDLDRAAKAAFEAGWNRMKLYFMMGLPGERDEDIVAIANLADHVLELGRSVVPKARRGSISVSISVSVFIPKAATPFQWCPQLDYDDVKRRQKLLITSVRNRAVRVHYHDAETSLIEAALSRAGRDMTPVIIDAWRAGSRFDAWVEHFSLDNWKEAAAKNGIDLNELVHLPYELDWRLPWEHVSPGCSRGFLEREYRRSLEGVTTPDCTRTSCTGCGICPTLHAKNVLMGDRA
;
A
#
# COMPACT_ATOMS: atom_id res chain seq x y z
N MET A 1 26.01 -19.46 -15.73
CA MET A 1 25.15 -19.98 -16.81
C MET A 1 23.73 -19.76 -16.36
N ARG A 2 22.93 -19.02 -17.15
CA ARG A 2 21.54 -18.70 -16.82
C ARG A 2 20.70 -19.94 -16.55
N VAL A 3 19.86 -19.88 -15.51
CA VAL A 3 18.92 -20.94 -15.16
C VAL A 3 17.91 -21.11 -16.30
N PRO A 4 17.69 -22.33 -16.83
CA PRO A 4 16.75 -22.53 -17.92
C PRO A 4 15.30 -22.34 -17.45
N TYR A 5 14.50 -21.72 -18.30
CA TYR A 5 13.05 -21.69 -18.12
C TYR A 5 12.47 -23.05 -18.50
N GLN A 6 11.83 -23.73 -17.55
CA GLN A 6 11.20 -25.03 -17.75
C GLN A 6 10.14 -25.26 -16.67
N ASP A 7 9.10 -26.02 -17.01
CA ASP A 7 8.07 -26.44 -16.07
C ASP A 7 8.65 -27.45 -15.06
N CYS A 8 8.59 -27.07 -13.79
CA CYS A 8 9.05 -27.85 -12.64
C CYS A 8 7.91 -28.26 -11.70
N PHE A 9 6.64 -28.23 -12.12
CA PHE A 9 5.50 -28.53 -11.25
C PHE A 9 5.60 -29.91 -10.59
N HIS A 10 6.09 -30.90 -11.35
CA HIS A 10 6.32 -32.27 -10.87
C HIS A 10 7.24 -32.37 -9.64
N LEU A 11 8.03 -31.33 -9.33
CA LEU A 11 8.84 -31.26 -8.11
C LEU A 11 8.00 -30.83 -6.90
N ILE A 12 7.05 -29.90 -7.07
CA ILE A 12 6.19 -29.39 -5.99
C ILE A 12 4.99 -30.32 -5.74
N GLU A 13 4.46 -30.99 -6.77
CA GLU A 13 3.28 -31.86 -6.66
C GLU A 13 3.33 -32.85 -5.47
N PRO A 14 4.45 -33.56 -5.19
CA PRO A 14 4.53 -34.47 -4.05
C PRO A 14 4.49 -33.78 -2.68
N LEU A 15 4.79 -32.48 -2.62
CA LEU A 15 4.78 -31.67 -1.39
C LEU A 15 3.37 -31.19 -1.03
N LEU A 16 2.46 -31.07 -2.01
CA LEU A 16 1.10 -30.55 -1.80
C LEU A 16 0.31 -31.32 -0.74
N ALA A 17 0.55 -32.63 -0.59
CA ALA A 17 -0.09 -33.47 0.42
C ALA A 17 0.39 -33.21 1.86
N LYS A 18 1.45 -32.41 2.05
CA LYS A 18 2.14 -32.20 3.34
C LYS A 18 1.99 -30.79 3.89
N VAL A 19 1.35 -29.88 3.15
CA VAL A 19 1.29 -28.45 3.47
C VAL A 19 -0.15 -27.97 3.67
N GLU A 20 -0.29 -26.85 4.35
CA GLU A 20 -1.56 -26.15 4.50
C GLU A 20 -1.97 -25.44 3.20
N LYS A 21 -3.26 -25.52 2.88
CA LYS A 21 -3.87 -24.89 1.69
C LYS A 21 -3.07 -25.15 0.40
N PRO A 22 -2.97 -26.41 -0.05
CA PRO A 22 -2.24 -26.76 -1.28
C PRO A 22 -2.73 -25.98 -2.52
N SER A 23 -3.99 -25.51 -2.51
CA SER A 23 -4.56 -24.67 -3.55
C SER A 23 -3.81 -23.36 -3.82
N ARG A 24 -2.88 -22.94 -2.94
CA ARG A 24 -1.97 -21.81 -3.18
C ARG A 24 -0.97 -22.07 -4.32
N TYR A 25 -0.77 -23.33 -4.69
CA TYR A 25 0.34 -23.78 -5.53
C TYR A 25 -0.09 -24.58 -6.77
N ILE A 26 -1.40 -24.75 -7.02
CA ILE A 26 -1.95 -25.65 -8.06
C ILE A 26 -2.09 -25.04 -9.46
N ASP A 27 -1.52 -23.84 -9.67
CA ASP A 27 -1.44 -23.10 -10.94
C ASP A 27 -2.70 -23.12 -11.86
N HIS A 28 -2.53 -22.75 -13.14
CA HIS A 28 -3.52 -22.87 -14.24
C HIS A 28 -4.95 -22.40 -13.97
N GLU A 29 -5.05 -21.26 -13.32
CA GLU A 29 -6.32 -20.62 -12.98
C GLU A 29 -7.04 -20.13 -14.24
N TRP A 30 -8.37 -20.12 -14.22
CA TRP A 30 -9.13 -19.54 -15.32
C TRP A 30 -8.76 -18.08 -15.52
N GLY A 31 -8.53 -17.67 -16.78
CA GLY A 31 -8.18 -16.30 -17.15
C GLY A 31 -6.69 -15.97 -17.01
N THR A 32 -5.87 -16.95 -16.62
CA THR A 32 -4.41 -16.86 -16.70
C THR A 32 -3.93 -16.58 -18.12
N LEU A 33 -2.96 -15.68 -18.24
CA LEU A 33 -2.27 -15.31 -19.47
C LEU A 33 -0.84 -15.88 -19.45
N SER A 34 -0.44 -16.55 -20.52
CA SER A 34 0.95 -16.99 -20.73
C SER A 34 1.21 -17.15 -22.22
N LYS A 35 2.44 -16.85 -22.65
CA LYS A 35 2.89 -17.03 -24.04
C LYS A 35 4.05 -18.01 -24.06
N ALA A 36 3.77 -19.24 -24.48
CA ALA A 36 4.77 -20.31 -24.54
C ALA A 36 5.96 -19.95 -25.44
N ASP A 37 5.71 -19.19 -26.52
CA ASP A 37 6.68 -18.77 -27.53
C ASP A 37 7.37 -17.43 -27.22
N ALA A 38 7.09 -16.80 -26.07
CA ALA A 38 7.78 -15.57 -25.68
C ALA A 38 9.28 -15.80 -25.45
N ASP A 39 10.08 -14.91 -26.02
CA ASP A 39 11.53 -14.83 -25.87
C ASP A 39 11.97 -13.89 -24.75
N TYR A 40 11.02 -13.13 -24.17
CA TYR A 40 11.24 -12.28 -23.00
C TYR A 40 10.25 -12.62 -21.88
N ARG A 41 10.75 -12.87 -20.67
CA ARG A 41 9.96 -13.36 -19.54
C ARG A 41 10.10 -12.48 -18.31
N CYS A 42 8.96 -12.10 -17.73
CA CYS A 42 8.88 -11.36 -16.47
C CYS A 42 8.15 -12.18 -15.40
N CYS A 43 8.57 -12.07 -14.14
CA CYS A 43 7.83 -12.59 -12.99
C CYS A 43 7.51 -11.45 -12.02
N LEU A 44 6.24 -11.23 -11.69
CA LEU A 44 5.79 -10.24 -10.70
C LEU A 44 5.38 -10.94 -9.41
N ILE A 45 6.16 -10.69 -8.36
CA ILE A 45 6.01 -11.33 -7.05
C ILE A 45 5.28 -10.39 -6.10
N TYR A 46 4.17 -10.86 -5.54
CA TYR A 46 3.64 -10.27 -4.32
C TYR A 46 4.36 -10.90 -3.12
N PRO A 47 4.93 -10.12 -2.19
CA PRO A 47 5.79 -10.59 -1.10
C PRO A 47 4.99 -11.19 0.06
N ASP A 48 3.96 -11.98 -0.23
CA ASP A 48 3.09 -12.65 0.75
C ASP A 48 2.42 -13.85 0.06
N VAL A 49 1.58 -14.57 0.81
CA VAL A 49 0.82 -15.71 0.29
C VAL A 49 -0.18 -15.31 -0.79
N TYR A 50 -0.50 -16.28 -1.62
CA TYR A 50 -1.39 -16.17 -2.77
C TYR A 50 -2.72 -15.47 -2.45
N GLU A 51 -3.43 -15.86 -1.38
CA GLU A 51 -4.76 -15.30 -1.08
C GLU A 51 -4.76 -13.82 -0.65
N VAL A 52 -3.61 -13.31 -0.24
CA VAL A 52 -3.37 -11.89 0.08
C VAL A 52 -2.95 -11.13 -1.17
N GLY A 53 -2.06 -11.73 -1.97
CA GLY A 53 -1.45 -11.07 -3.12
C GLY A 53 -2.32 -11.00 -4.37
N LEU A 54 -3.13 -12.02 -4.66
CA LEU A 54 -3.98 -12.01 -5.87
C LEU A 54 -4.91 -10.80 -6.00
N PRO A 55 -5.62 -10.35 -4.94
CA PRO A 55 -6.50 -9.19 -5.06
C PRO A 55 -5.76 -7.84 -5.22
N ASN A 56 -4.42 -7.84 -5.26
CA ASN A 56 -3.65 -6.61 -5.49
C ASN A 56 -3.85 -6.09 -6.93
N GLN A 57 -4.60 -5.00 -7.06
CA GLN A 57 -4.89 -4.38 -8.36
C GLN A 57 -3.64 -3.89 -9.08
N GLY A 58 -2.60 -3.45 -8.36
CA GLY A 58 -1.34 -3.00 -8.96
C GLY A 58 -0.68 -4.11 -9.77
N ILE A 59 -0.50 -5.29 -9.19
CA ILE A 59 0.03 -6.45 -9.89
C ILE A 59 -0.89 -6.86 -11.05
N ALA A 60 -2.21 -6.90 -10.84
CA ALA A 60 -3.15 -7.27 -11.90
C ALA A 60 -3.08 -6.33 -13.12
N ILE A 61 -2.93 -5.02 -12.90
CA ILE A 61 -2.74 -4.03 -13.98
C ILE A 61 -1.44 -4.32 -14.74
N LEU A 62 -0.32 -4.43 -14.02
CA LEU A 62 1.02 -4.60 -14.62
C LEU A 62 1.16 -5.94 -15.35
N TYR A 63 0.61 -7.00 -14.78
CA TYR A 63 0.54 -8.33 -15.37
C TYR A 63 -0.15 -8.31 -16.74
N ASN A 64 -1.30 -7.64 -16.85
CA ASN A 64 -2.00 -7.54 -18.13
C ASN A 64 -1.25 -6.69 -19.15
N ILE A 65 -0.66 -5.57 -18.73
CA ILE A 65 0.10 -4.69 -19.64
C ILE A 65 1.26 -5.46 -20.27
N LEU A 66 2.05 -6.17 -19.47
CA LEU A 66 3.15 -6.98 -19.98
C LEU A 66 2.68 -8.13 -20.87
N ASN A 67 1.59 -8.82 -20.49
CA ASN A 67 1.03 -9.89 -21.32
C ASN A 67 0.32 -9.41 -22.59
N GLN A 68 0.00 -8.12 -22.72
CA GLN A 68 -0.47 -7.53 -23.98
C GLN A 68 0.67 -7.11 -24.91
N ALA A 69 1.88 -6.90 -24.38
CA ALA A 69 3.05 -6.52 -25.16
C ALA A 69 3.58 -7.68 -26.01
N GLU A 70 3.99 -7.40 -27.26
CA GLU A 70 4.49 -8.41 -28.19
C GLU A 70 5.80 -9.05 -27.69
N GLY A 71 5.88 -10.38 -27.75
CA GLY A 71 7.06 -11.17 -27.34
C GLY A 71 7.36 -11.18 -25.84
N ILE A 72 6.52 -10.57 -24.99
CA ILE A 72 6.67 -10.63 -23.52
C ILE A 72 5.63 -11.59 -22.92
N SER A 73 6.08 -12.51 -22.08
CA SER A 73 5.24 -13.30 -21.17
C SER A 73 5.49 -12.86 -19.74
N CYS A 74 4.44 -12.51 -19.01
CA CYS A 74 4.53 -12.17 -17.60
C CYS A 74 3.81 -13.22 -16.77
N GLU A 75 4.47 -13.67 -15.71
CA GLU A 75 3.94 -14.63 -14.75
C GLU A 75 3.89 -13.98 -13.35
N ARG A 76 3.11 -14.55 -12.46
CA ARG A 76 2.95 -14.15 -11.07
C ARG A 76 3.80 -15.05 -10.18
N GLY A 77 4.23 -14.52 -9.05
CA GLY A 77 4.83 -15.29 -7.98
C GLY A 77 4.33 -14.82 -6.62
N TYR A 78 4.44 -15.71 -5.63
CA TYR A 78 4.04 -15.46 -4.25
C TYR A 78 5.06 -16.11 -3.34
N VAL A 79 5.25 -15.55 -2.13
CA VAL A 79 6.13 -16.18 -1.16
C VAL A 79 5.38 -17.37 -0.55
N PRO A 80 5.94 -18.59 -0.63
CA PRO A 80 5.28 -19.76 -0.08
C PRO A 80 5.18 -19.63 1.44
N TRP A 81 4.06 -20.08 2.00
CA TRP A 81 3.88 -20.19 3.44
C TRP A 81 5.02 -21.01 4.08
N PRO A 82 5.40 -20.76 5.36
CA PRO A 82 6.59 -21.35 5.96
C PRO A 82 6.71 -22.88 5.82
N ASP A 83 5.61 -23.62 5.92
CA ASP A 83 5.60 -25.08 5.76
C ASP A 83 6.01 -25.54 4.34
N MET A 84 5.48 -24.91 3.30
CA MET A 84 5.87 -25.16 1.92
C MET A 84 7.28 -24.64 1.64
N GLY A 85 7.62 -23.43 2.10
CA GLY A 85 8.95 -22.85 1.89
C GLY A 85 10.05 -23.74 2.50
N ASP A 86 9.82 -24.28 3.70
CA ASP A 86 10.74 -25.20 4.36
C ASP A 86 10.82 -26.55 3.63
N ALA A 87 9.68 -27.10 3.19
CA ALA A 87 9.63 -28.35 2.43
C ALA A 87 10.35 -28.23 1.07
N MET A 88 10.18 -27.09 0.37
CA MET A 88 10.90 -26.78 -0.88
C MET A 88 12.40 -26.70 -0.63
N ARG A 89 12.83 -26.00 0.43
CA ARG A 89 14.24 -25.86 0.80
C ARG A 89 14.88 -27.21 1.16
N GLU A 90 14.18 -28.07 1.91
CA GLU A 90 14.63 -29.43 2.24
C GLU A 90 14.76 -30.31 0.98
N ALA A 91 13.82 -30.17 0.03
CA ALA A 91 13.82 -30.90 -1.23
C ALA A 91 14.76 -30.32 -2.30
N GLY A 92 15.39 -29.16 -2.06
CA GLY A 92 16.23 -28.47 -3.03
C GLY A 92 15.44 -27.90 -4.23
N ILE A 93 14.18 -27.54 -4.02
CA ILE A 93 13.29 -27.00 -5.04
C ILE A 93 13.33 -25.46 -4.96
N PRO A 94 13.66 -24.74 -6.05
CA PRO A 94 13.69 -23.29 -6.03
C PRO A 94 12.28 -22.72 -6.03
N LEU A 95 12.15 -21.42 -5.72
CA LEU A 95 10.90 -20.69 -5.93
C LEU A 95 10.48 -20.77 -7.40
N LEU A 96 9.23 -21.18 -7.64
CA LEU A 96 8.63 -21.29 -8.97
C LEU A 96 7.63 -20.16 -9.19
N SER A 97 7.52 -19.69 -10.43
CA SER A 97 6.40 -18.87 -10.88
C SER A 97 5.10 -19.68 -10.83
N LEU A 98 3.96 -18.99 -10.73
CA LEU A 98 2.67 -19.65 -10.63
C LEU A 98 2.28 -20.28 -11.98
N GLU A 99 2.28 -19.53 -13.08
CA GLU A 99 1.70 -19.99 -14.35
C GLU A 99 2.48 -21.08 -15.08
N GLY A 100 3.81 -20.95 -15.13
CA GLY A 100 4.67 -21.88 -15.84
C GLY A 100 5.37 -22.89 -14.93
N ALA A 101 5.12 -22.82 -13.62
CA ALA A 101 5.88 -23.55 -12.60
C ALA A 101 7.40 -23.48 -12.83
N ALA A 102 7.89 -22.33 -13.29
CA ALA A 102 9.26 -22.18 -13.76
C ALA A 102 10.15 -21.55 -12.68
N PRO A 103 11.43 -21.96 -12.54
CA PRO A 103 12.35 -21.35 -11.58
C PRO A 103 12.40 -19.83 -11.77
N VAL A 104 12.14 -19.07 -10.71
CA VAL A 104 12.08 -17.59 -10.77
C VAL A 104 13.40 -16.97 -11.26
N ALA A 105 14.54 -17.60 -10.97
CA ALA A 105 15.84 -17.17 -11.48
C ALA A 105 16.01 -17.31 -13.01
N SER A 106 15.11 -17.99 -13.71
CA SER A 106 15.17 -18.14 -15.17
C SER A 106 14.61 -16.94 -15.95
N PHE A 107 13.90 -16.03 -15.28
CA PHE A 107 13.26 -14.87 -15.90
C PHE A 107 14.28 -13.78 -16.26
N ASP A 108 13.88 -12.84 -17.12
CA ASP A 108 14.71 -11.67 -17.48
C ASP A 108 14.57 -10.56 -16.45
N ILE A 109 13.34 -10.35 -15.98
CA ILE A 109 12.97 -9.38 -14.96
C ILE A 109 12.18 -10.10 -13.87
N VAL A 110 12.54 -9.86 -12.62
CA VAL A 110 11.73 -10.24 -11.46
C VAL A 110 11.35 -8.96 -10.72
N GLY A 111 10.05 -8.67 -10.65
CA GLY A 111 9.52 -7.51 -9.95
C GLY A 111 8.93 -7.88 -8.59
N LEU A 112 9.36 -7.23 -7.53
CA LEU A 112 8.80 -7.39 -6.19
C LEU A 112 7.90 -6.21 -5.85
N HIS A 113 6.64 -6.48 -5.49
CA HIS A 113 5.75 -5.45 -4.99
C HIS A 113 6.13 -5.07 -3.55
N VAL A 114 6.14 -3.78 -3.22
CA VAL A 114 6.44 -3.25 -1.88
C VAL A 114 5.15 -2.66 -1.28
N PRO A 115 4.27 -3.49 -0.69
CA PRO A 115 2.96 -3.05 -0.20
C PRO A 115 3.05 -2.25 1.11
N HIS A 116 4.01 -2.61 1.97
CA HIS A 116 4.31 -2.00 3.26
C HIS A 116 5.70 -2.43 3.72
N GLU A 117 6.28 -1.71 4.67
CA GLU A 117 7.64 -1.91 5.16
C GLU A 117 7.82 -3.29 5.84
N MET A 118 6.77 -3.79 6.50
CA MET A 118 6.81 -5.11 7.16
C MET A 118 6.95 -6.31 6.20
N ALA A 119 6.86 -6.10 4.88
CA ALA A 119 7.07 -7.16 3.89
C ALA A 119 8.56 -7.39 3.57
N VAL A 120 9.47 -6.61 4.15
CA VAL A 120 10.88 -6.59 3.72
C VAL A 120 11.60 -7.92 3.88
N THR A 121 11.31 -8.69 4.93
CA THR A 121 11.90 -10.03 5.13
C THR A 121 11.40 -11.04 4.11
N ASN A 122 10.17 -10.87 3.61
CA ASN A 122 9.63 -11.71 2.54
C ASN A 122 10.31 -11.45 1.19
N PHE A 123 10.92 -10.27 0.98
CA PHE A 123 11.78 -10.06 -0.20
C PHE A 123 12.99 -10.99 -0.15
N LEU A 124 13.61 -11.13 1.03
CA LEU A 124 14.78 -11.98 1.24
C LEU A 124 14.39 -13.46 1.12
N GLU A 125 13.26 -13.88 1.68
CA GLU A 125 12.74 -15.24 1.47
C GLU A 125 12.52 -15.56 -0.02
N ALA A 126 11.94 -14.64 -0.79
CA ALA A 126 11.72 -14.84 -2.21
C ALA A 126 13.03 -14.99 -2.99
N LEU A 127 14.01 -14.11 -2.73
CA LEU A 127 15.31 -14.11 -3.41
C LEU A 127 16.13 -15.35 -3.03
N ASP A 128 16.22 -15.66 -1.73
CA ASP A 128 16.94 -16.83 -1.21
C ASP A 128 16.37 -18.13 -1.79
N LEU A 129 15.05 -18.33 -1.71
CA LEU A 129 14.42 -19.55 -2.22
C LEU A 129 14.49 -19.65 -3.74
N ALA A 130 14.53 -18.52 -4.46
CA ALA A 130 14.76 -18.50 -5.91
C ALA A 130 16.22 -18.81 -6.30
N GLY A 131 17.16 -18.78 -5.34
CA GLY A 131 18.59 -18.88 -5.61
C GLY A 131 19.20 -17.63 -6.24
N ILE A 132 18.57 -16.47 -6.04
CA ILE A 132 19.03 -15.17 -6.56
C ILE A 132 19.83 -14.45 -5.45
N PRO A 133 21.02 -13.89 -5.74
CA PRO A 133 21.77 -13.12 -4.75
C PRO A 133 20.95 -11.98 -4.12
N LEU A 134 20.98 -11.91 -2.78
CA LEU A 134 20.19 -10.95 -2.00
C LEU A 134 20.55 -9.50 -2.37
N LEU A 135 21.84 -9.18 -2.41
CA LEU A 135 22.34 -7.86 -2.73
C LEU A 135 22.49 -7.70 -4.25
N ALA A 136 22.06 -6.55 -4.77
CA ALA A 136 22.23 -6.21 -6.18
C ALA A 136 23.70 -6.20 -6.63
N ALA A 137 24.61 -5.87 -5.70
CA ALA A 137 26.06 -5.86 -5.94
C ALA A 137 26.67 -7.26 -6.13
N ASP A 138 26.00 -8.31 -5.66
CA ASP A 138 26.49 -9.69 -5.73
C ASP A 138 25.99 -10.44 -6.98
N ARG A 139 25.15 -9.79 -7.80
CA ARG A 139 24.54 -10.38 -9.01
C ARG A 139 25.51 -10.37 -10.19
N GLY A 140 25.62 -11.51 -10.87
CA GLY A 140 26.41 -11.69 -12.08
C GLY A 140 25.61 -11.44 -13.37
N GLU A 141 26.28 -11.57 -14.52
CA GLU A 141 25.71 -11.31 -15.86
C GLU A 141 24.50 -12.18 -16.22
N ASP A 142 24.41 -13.38 -15.63
CA ASP A 142 23.34 -14.35 -15.92
C ASP A 142 22.12 -14.22 -14.98
N ASP A 143 22.21 -13.38 -13.94
CA ASP A 143 21.12 -13.19 -12.98
C ASP A 143 20.04 -12.25 -13.54
N PRO A 144 18.74 -12.47 -13.20
CA PRO A 144 17.68 -11.55 -13.56
C PRO A 144 17.93 -10.13 -13.03
N ILE A 145 17.38 -9.14 -13.74
CA ILE A 145 17.27 -7.79 -13.20
C ILE A 145 16.12 -7.77 -12.18
N ILE A 146 16.43 -7.41 -10.94
CA ILE A 146 15.44 -7.35 -9.85
C ILE A 146 14.95 -5.93 -9.69
N ILE A 147 13.66 -5.73 -9.86
CA ILE A 147 13.02 -4.43 -9.70
C ILE A 147 12.03 -4.42 -8.55
N ALA A 148 11.75 -3.23 -8.02
CA ALA A 148 10.68 -3.01 -7.05
C ALA A 148 9.70 -1.94 -7.49
N GLY A 149 8.48 -2.00 -6.97
CA GLY A 149 7.48 -0.94 -7.12
C GLY A 149 6.35 -1.13 -6.11
N GLY A 150 5.53 -0.12 -5.89
CA GLY A 150 4.42 -0.19 -4.93
C GLY A 150 4.29 1.06 -4.08
N PRO A 151 3.29 1.10 -3.17
CA PRO A 151 3.01 2.30 -2.37
C PRO A 151 4.13 2.70 -1.42
N SER A 152 4.95 1.77 -0.93
CA SER A 152 5.93 2.06 0.12
C SER A 152 7.33 2.46 -0.36
N VAL A 153 7.54 2.62 -1.67
CA VAL A 153 8.85 2.96 -2.27
C VAL A 153 9.29 4.42 -2.11
N TYR A 154 8.55 5.24 -1.36
CA TYR A 154 8.87 6.66 -1.16
C TYR A 154 9.91 6.92 -0.07
N ASN A 155 10.24 5.92 0.76
CA ASN A 155 11.55 5.80 1.39
C ASN A 155 12.17 4.45 0.96
N PRO A 156 12.94 4.43 -0.14
CA PRO A 156 13.49 3.19 -0.66
C PRO A 156 14.75 2.73 0.08
N GLU A 157 15.44 3.63 0.78
CA GLU A 157 16.82 3.42 1.24
C GLU A 157 17.03 2.19 2.14
N PRO A 158 16.14 1.86 3.09
CA PRO A 158 16.31 0.70 3.96
C PRO A 158 16.49 -0.62 3.20
N TYR A 159 15.88 -0.76 2.03
CA TYR A 159 15.88 -1.98 1.24
C TYR A 159 16.41 -1.75 -0.19
N ALA A 160 16.97 -0.57 -0.48
CA ALA A 160 17.46 -0.21 -1.81
C ALA A 160 18.58 -1.15 -2.30
N ALA A 161 19.41 -1.66 -1.39
CA ALA A 161 20.51 -2.55 -1.73
C ALA A 161 20.08 -3.90 -2.34
N PHE A 162 18.81 -4.29 -2.19
CA PHE A 162 18.28 -5.53 -2.76
C PHE A 162 17.81 -5.37 -4.22
N PHE A 163 17.71 -4.15 -4.75
CA PHE A 163 17.09 -3.89 -6.05
C PHE A 163 18.08 -3.27 -7.04
N ASP A 164 17.98 -3.69 -8.30
CA ASP A 164 18.71 -3.07 -9.41
C ASP A 164 18.06 -1.75 -9.82
N ALA A 165 16.73 -1.70 -9.80
CA ALA A 165 15.95 -0.48 -10.00
C ALA A 165 14.66 -0.49 -9.15
N ILE A 166 14.20 0.68 -8.74
CA ILE A 166 12.96 0.87 -8.00
C ILE A 166 12.10 1.86 -8.79
N LEU A 167 10.92 1.42 -9.21
CA LEU A 167 9.99 2.19 -10.03
C LEU A 167 9.10 3.03 -9.10
N ILE A 168 9.29 4.34 -9.16
CA ILE A 168 8.57 5.31 -8.33
C ILE A 168 7.30 5.77 -9.05
N GLY A 169 6.15 5.57 -8.40
CA GLY A 169 4.85 6.02 -8.91
C GLY A 169 4.11 4.96 -9.71
N GLU A 170 3.48 5.40 -10.79
CA GLU A 170 2.62 4.55 -11.63
C GLU A 170 3.45 3.75 -12.63
N GLY A 171 3.25 2.43 -12.62
CA GLY A 171 4.10 1.46 -13.31
C GLY A 171 3.64 1.11 -14.74
N GLU A 172 2.44 1.55 -15.13
CA GLU A 172 1.80 1.14 -16.38
C GLU A 172 2.66 1.37 -17.62
N GLU A 173 3.35 2.50 -17.68
CA GLU A 173 4.26 2.85 -18.78
C GLU A 173 5.70 2.47 -18.45
N SER A 174 6.18 2.82 -17.26
CA SER A 174 7.59 2.69 -16.86
C SER A 174 8.06 1.24 -16.79
N LEU A 175 7.20 0.30 -16.38
CA LEU A 175 7.55 -1.12 -16.36
C LEU A 175 7.74 -1.66 -17.78
N LEU A 176 6.85 -1.31 -18.70
CA LEU A 176 6.96 -1.75 -20.09
C LEU A 176 8.20 -1.14 -20.77
N GLU A 177 8.43 0.16 -20.58
CA GLU A 177 9.65 0.85 -21.04
C GLU A 177 10.91 0.16 -20.49
N THR A 178 10.89 -0.22 -19.20
CA THR A 178 12.01 -0.92 -18.53
C THR A 178 12.26 -2.28 -19.16
N CYS A 179 11.21 -3.09 -19.38
CA CYS A 179 11.34 -4.39 -20.02
C CYS A 179 11.84 -4.27 -21.46
N GLN A 180 11.35 -3.29 -22.23
CA GLN A 180 11.77 -3.07 -23.62
C GLN A 180 13.22 -2.60 -23.72
N LEU A 181 13.65 -1.70 -22.82
CA LEU A 181 15.04 -1.24 -22.77
C LEU A 181 15.99 -2.37 -22.40
N HIS A 182 15.67 -3.13 -21.34
CA HIS A 182 16.46 -4.29 -20.94
C HIS A 182 16.54 -5.33 -22.06
N ARG A 183 15.41 -5.68 -22.68
CA ARG A 183 15.34 -6.61 -23.84
C ARG A 183 16.33 -6.20 -24.92
N ARG A 184 16.20 -4.96 -25.39
CA ARG A 184 17.03 -4.44 -26.48
C ARG A 184 18.52 -4.50 -26.15
N LEU A 185 18.91 -4.01 -24.96
CA LEU A 185 20.33 -3.95 -24.58
C LEU A 185 20.93 -5.34 -24.33
N ARG A 186 20.18 -6.26 -23.74
CA ARG A 186 20.60 -7.66 -23.59
C ARG A 186 20.80 -8.33 -24.94
N ASP A 187 19.89 -8.11 -25.89
CA ASP A 187 19.98 -8.70 -27.23
C ASP A 187 21.14 -8.08 -28.05
N GLU A 188 21.52 -6.83 -27.75
CA GLU A 188 22.73 -6.16 -28.24
C GLU A 188 24.03 -6.66 -27.56
N GLY A 189 23.94 -7.52 -26.53
CA GLY A 189 25.09 -8.04 -25.79
C GLY A 189 25.75 -7.04 -24.84
N VAL A 190 25.00 -6.02 -24.40
CA VAL A 190 25.48 -5.00 -23.46
C VAL A 190 25.70 -5.64 -22.08
N PRO A 191 26.84 -5.37 -21.39
CA PRO A 191 27.07 -5.89 -20.05
C PRO A 191 26.01 -5.45 -19.04
N ARG A 192 25.61 -6.33 -18.14
CA ARG A 192 24.56 -6.10 -17.13
C ARG A 192 24.74 -4.78 -16.39
N ALA A 193 25.96 -4.48 -15.93
CA ALA A 193 26.25 -3.24 -15.21
C ALA A 193 25.83 -2.01 -16.04
N GLN A 194 26.14 -1.98 -17.34
CA GLN A 194 25.76 -0.87 -18.22
C GLN A 194 24.26 -0.83 -18.50
N ILE A 195 23.59 -1.99 -18.54
CA ILE A 195 22.13 -2.06 -18.65
C ILE A 195 21.47 -1.41 -17.43
N VAL A 196 21.90 -1.80 -16.21
CA VAL A 196 21.39 -1.25 -14.95
C VAL A 196 21.59 0.27 -14.89
N GLU A 197 22.75 0.78 -15.29
CA GLU A 197 22.98 2.23 -15.35
C GLU A 197 22.01 2.93 -16.32
N GLN A 198 21.76 2.34 -17.50
CA GLN A 198 20.83 2.89 -18.49
C GLN A 198 19.36 2.86 -18.04
N LEU A 199 18.97 2.01 -17.09
CA LEU A 199 17.61 2.01 -16.56
C LEU A 199 17.24 3.35 -15.89
N ALA A 200 18.22 4.13 -15.43
CA ALA A 200 18.01 5.47 -14.88
C ALA A 200 17.54 6.51 -15.90
N SER A 201 17.69 6.22 -17.20
CA SER A 201 17.17 7.09 -18.28
C SER A 201 15.65 7.07 -18.40
N ILE A 202 15.00 6.05 -17.82
CA ILE A 202 13.55 5.93 -17.78
C ILE A 202 13.03 6.74 -16.59
N ALA A 203 12.16 7.71 -16.85
CA ALA A 203 11.63 8.53 -15.76
C ALA A 203 10.88 7.67 -14.73
N GLY A 204 11.05 8.01 -13.46
CA GLY A 204 10.54 7.23 -12.33
C GLY A 204 11.45 6.08 -11.88
N ASN A 205 12.46 5.67 -12.65
CA ASN A 205 13.39 4.64 -12.21
C ASN A 205 14.46 5.24 -11.30
N TYR A 206 14.48 4.77 -10.06
CA TYR A 206 15.57 4.99 -9.13
C TYR A 206 16.53 3.79 -9.19
N VAL A 207 17.81 4.02 -9.55
CA VAL A 207 18.84 2.98 -9.65
C VAL A 207 19.85 3.12 -8.50
N PRO A 208 19.75 2.32 -7.41
CA PRO A 208 20.49 2.56 -6.17
C PRO A 208 22.02 2.56 -6.30
N SER A 209 22.56 1.84 -7.29
CA SER A 209 24.02 1.76 -7.56
C SER A 209 24.62 3.07 -8.07
N LEU A 210 23.79 3.97 -8.62
CA LEU A 210 24.19 5.29 -9.11
C LEU A 210 24.25 6.35 -8.00
N TYR A 211 23.86 6.01 -6.78
CA TYR A 211 23.75 6.94 -5.66
C TYR A 211 24.66 6.53 -4.50
N GLU A 212 24.99 7.50 -3.66
CA GLU A 212 25.77 7.34 -2.43
C GLU A 212 25.12 8.11 -1.28
N VAL A 213 25.39 7.66 -0.06
CA VAL A 213 24.93 8.31 1.17
C VAL A 213 26.01 9.28 1.65
N ARG A 214 25.63 10.52 1.96
CA ARG A 214 26.52 11.55 2.49
C ARG A 214 26.04 12.09 3.84
N HIS A 215 26.99 12.67 4.57
CA HIS A 215 26.81 13.24 5.93
C HIS A 215 27.52 14.60 6.08
N ASP A 216 27.85 15.23 4.96
CA ASP A 216 28.61 16.48 4.87
C ASP A 216 27.76 17.75 5.08
N GLU A 217 26.43 17.61 5.12
CA GLU A 217 25.46 18.66 5.46
C GLU A 217 24.63 18.27 6.71
N PRO A 218 23.96 19.22 7.39
CA PRO A 218 22.99 18.89 8.43
C PRO A 218 21.94 17.91 7.92
N CYS A 219 21.91 16.72 8.49
CA CYS A 219 21.08 15.62 8.03
C CYS A 219 20.68 14.71 9.19
N SER A 220 19.74 13.80 8.93
CA SER A 220 19.43 12.71 9.86
C SER A 220 20.68 11.84 10.15
N PRO A 221 20.70 11.06 11.25
CA PRO A 221 21.79 10.13 11.52
C PRO A 221 22.04 9.09 10.42
N HIS A 222 21.07 8.89 9.54
CA HIS A 222 21.13 7.97 8.39
C HIS A 222 21.71 8.64 7.13
N GLY A 223 22.10 9.91 7.22
CA GLY A 223 22.60 10.70 6.10
C GLY A 223 21.51 11.13 5.13
N TYR A 224 21.94 11.48 3.93
CA TYR A 224 21.07 11.77 2.79
C TYR A 224 21.70 11.23 1.50
N THR A 225 20.85 10.82 0.56
CA THR A 225 21.29 10.13 -0.65
C THR A 225 21.39 11.10 -1.83
N VAL A 226 22.48 11.02 -2.59
CA VAL A 226 22.75 11.86 -3.78
C VAL A 226 23.37 11.04 -4.91
N PRO A 227 23.25 11.49 -6.18
CA PRO A 227 23.97 10.87 -7.29
C PRO A 227 25.48 10.83 -7.04
N ARG A 228 26.12 9.72 -7.41
CA ARG A 228 27.57 9.59 -7.41
C ARG A 228 28.20 10.52 -8.44
N GLU A 229 29.37 11.05 -8.12
CA GLU A 229 30.12 11.90 -9.04
C GLU A 229 30.46 11.14 -10.34
N GLY A 230 30.26 11.81 -11.49
CA GLY A 230 30.53 11.24 -12.82
C GLY A 230 29.48 10.26 -13.33
N LYS A 231 28.40 9.99 -12.58
CA LYS A 231 27.25 9.22 -13.06
C LYS A 231 26.15 10.13 -13.58
N ASP A 232 25.55 9.74 -14.71
CA ASP A 232 24.39 10.43 -15.28
C ASP A 232 23.11 9.92 -14.61
N ALA A 233 22.87 10.39 -13.39
CA ALA A 233 21.69 10.06 -12.60
C ALA A 233 20.98 11.34 -12.13
N PRO A 234 19.64 11.38 -12.13
CA PRO A 234 18.91 12.56 -11.73
C PRO A 234 19.10 12.85 -10.24
N THR A 235 19.26 14.13 -9.89
CA THR A 235 19.33 14.55 -8.48
C THR A 235 18.04 14.20 -7.71
N VAL A 236 16.90 14.24 -8.40
CA VAL A 236 15.60 13.84 -7.87
C VAL A 236 14.89 12.95 -8.88
N VAL A 237 14.54 11.74 -8.47
CA VAL A 237 13.66 10.82 -9.19
C VAL A 237 12.23 11.19 -8.85
N TYR A 238 11.54 11.82 -9.79
CA TYR A 238 10.13 12.12 -9.66
C TYR A 238 9.28 10.90 -10.00
N LYS A 239 8.19 10.72 -9.25
CA LYS A 239 7.24 9.66 -9.53
C LYS A 239 6.67 9.77 -10.95
N ARG A 240 6.40 8.63 -11.58
CA ARG A 240 5.58 8.55 -12.79
C ARG A 240 4.10 8.71 -12.47
N VAL A 241 3.40 9.32 -13.42
CA VAL A 241 1.95 9.51 -13.42
C VAL A 241 1.48 9.19 -14.82
N VAL A 242 0.53 8.26 -14.96
CA VAL A 242 -0.06 7.94 -16.26
C VAL A 242 -0.69 9.19 -16.85
N GLU A 243 -0.32 9.49 -18.09
CA GLU A 243 -0.74 10.71 -18.81
C GLU A 243 -2.26 10.73 -19.01
N ASP A 244 -2.82 9.68 -19.61
CA ASP A 244 -4.26 9.50 -19.79
C ASP A 244 -4.79 8.32 -18.95
N PHE A 245 -5.13 8.60 -17.69
CA PHE A 245 -5.76 7.62 -16.82
C PHE A 245 -7.09 7.09 -17.41
N GLY A 246 -7.82 7.91 -18.17
CA GLY A 246 -9.07 7.52 -18.80
C GLY A 246 -8.87 6.43 -19.87
N ALA A 247 -7.73 6.41 -20.57
CA ALA A 247 -7.43 5.40 -21.58
C ALA A 247 -7.03 4.03 -21.00
N THR A 248 -6.65 3.97 -19.72
CA THR A 248 -6.26 2.71 -19.08
C THR A 248 -7.47 1.80 -18.82
N ASN A 249 -7.25 0.49 -18.80
CA ASN A 249 -8.31 -0.50 -18.56
C ASN A 249 -8.68 -0.58 -17.05
N PRO A 250 -9.92 -0.21 -16.65
CA PRO A 250 -10.39 -0.34 -15.26
C PRO A 250 -10.62 -1.79 -14.81
N LEU A 251 -10.84 -2.72 -15.74
CA LEU A 251 -11.02 -4.15 -15.49
C LEU A 251 -9.66 -4.85 -15.61
N SER A 252 -8.83 -4.73 -14.57
CA SER A 252 -7.51 -5.36 -14.52
C SER A 252 -7.55 -6.80 -14.03
N GLN A 253 -8.66 -7.27 -13.46
CA GLN A 253 -8.74 -8.66 -13.03
C GLN A 253 -9.07 -9.57 -14.21
N SER A 254 -8.16 -10.49 -14.50
CA SER A 254 -8.33 -11.55 -15.51
C SER A 254 -8.46 -12.92 -14.86
N CYS A 255 -7.71 -13.19 -13.80
CA CYS A 255 -7.69 -14.50 -13.13
C CYS A 255 -8.85 -14.69 -12.14
N VAL A 256 -9.44 -15.88 -12.17
CA VAL A 256 -10.42 -16.37 -11.19
C VAL A 256 -9.76 -17.42 -10.31
N PRO A 257 -9.68 -17.20 -8.99
CA PRO A 257 -8.92 -18.05 -8.09
C PRO A 257 -9.57 -19.42 -7.86
N TYR A 258 -8.76 -20.45 -7.65
CA TYR A 258 -9.21 -21.76 -7.14
C TYR A 258 -9.21 -21.85 -5.61
N ALA A 259 -8.91 -20.74 -4.92
CA ALA A 259 -8.91 -20.63 -3.47
C ALA A 259 -9.66 -19.36 -3.03
N GLN A 260 -10.21 -19.38 -1.81
CA GLN A 260 -10.86 -18.20 -1.25
C GLN A 260 -9.83 -17.11 -0.94
N LEU A 261 -10.06 -15.90 -1.48
CA LEU A 261 -9.19 -14.75 -1.25
C LEU A 261 -9.57 -13.95 -0.01
N VAL A 262 -8.63 -13.14 0.50
CA VAL A 262 -8.91 -12.14 1.53
C VAL A 262 -9.92 -11.09 1.04
N HIS A 263 -9.86 -10.75 -0.24
CA HIS A 263 -10.84 -9.90 -0.92
C HIS A 263 -11.42 -10.63 -2.13
N ASP A 264 -12.36 -11.53 -1.84
CA ASP A 264 -12.99 -12.40 -2.84
C ASP A 264 -14.18 -11.73 -3.52
N ARG A 265 -13.87 -10.76 -4.39
CA ARG A 265 -14.85 -9.94 -5.13
C ARG A 265 -14.19 -9.25 -6.31
N LEU A 266 -14.98 -8.95 -7.35
CA LEU A 266 -14.51 -8.15 -8.47
C LEU A 266 -14.14 -6.74 -7.97
N SER A 267 -12.95 -6.24 -8.32
CA SER A 267 -12.52 -4.90 -7.92
C SER A 267 -12.31 -4.00 -9.13
N ILE A 268 -13.00 -2.85 -9.17
CA ILE A 268 -12.92 -1.87 -10.26
C ILE A 268 -12.37 -0.54 -9.72
N GLU A 269 -11.21 -0.12 -10.22
CA GLU A 269 -10.60 1.17 -9.85
C GLU A 269 -11.36 2.33 -10.51
N ILE A 270 -12.04 3.14 -9.69
CA ILE A 270 -12.91 4.22 -10.21
C ILE A 270 -12.25 5.60 -10.21
N LEU A 271 -11.22 5.81 -9.38
CA LEU A 271 -10.44 7.05 -9.30
C LEU A 271 -9.10 6.80 -8.63
N ARG A 272 -8.10 7.60 -8.99
CA ARG A 272 -6.76 7.57 -8.40
C ARG A 272 -6.44 8.93 -7.79
N GLY A 273 -5.82 8.92 -6.61
CA GLY A 273 -5.46 10.14 -5.87
C GLY A 273 -6.48 10.59 -4.82
N CYS A 274 -6.00 11.38 -3.86
CA CYS A 274 -6.80 12.01 -2.82
C CYS A 274 -6.31 13.44 -2.56
N ALA A 275 -7.23 14.40 -2.55
CA ALA A 275 -6.91 15.83 -2.38
C ALA A 275 -7.16 16.35 -0.96
N ARG A 276 -7.67 15.53 -0.04
CA ARG A 276 -8.02 15.93 1.34
C ARG A 276 -6.85 16.48 2.15
N GLY A 277 -5.64 16.02 1.89
CA GLY A 277 -4.41 16.60 2.43
C GLY A 277 -4.19 16.39 3.92
N CYS A 278 -4.62 15.23 4.46
CA CYS A 278 -4.30 14.84 5.83
C CYS A 278 -2.78 14.76 6.00
N ARG A 279 -2.24 15.37 7.07
CA ARG A 279 -0.80 15.63 7.26
C ARG A 279 0.04 14.39 7.59
N PHE A 280 -0.61 13.32 8.05
CA PHE A 280 0.01 12.01 8.28
C PHE A 280 -0.06 11.09 7.06
N CYS A 281 -0.96 11.36 6.12
CA CYS A 281 -1.34 10.38 5.10
C CYS A 281 -0.42 10.46 3.89
N GLN A 282 0.51 9.51 3.79
CA GLN A 282 1.41 9.39 2.64
C GLN A 282 0.63 9.25 1.33
N ALA A 283 -0.38 8.39 1.29
CA ALA A 283 -1.22 8.21 0.11
C ALA A 283 -1.91 9.51 -0.34
N GLY A 284 -2.29 10.38 0.60
CA GLY A 284 -2.87 11.69 0.35
C GLY A 284 -1.92 12.69 -0.30
N MET A 285 -0.60 12.42 -0.28
CA MET A 285 0.42 13.20 -0.97
C MET A 285 0.91 12.49 -2.23
N THR A 286 1.21 11.20 -2.15
CA THR A 286 1.90 10.45 -3.19
C THR A 286 1.02 10.07 -4.37
N TYR A 287 -0.29 9.87 -4.20
CA TYR A 287 -1.19 9.52 -5.31
C TYR A 287 -1.78 10.73 -6.05
N ARG A 288 -1.52 11.97 -5.63
CA ARG A 288 -2.00 13.18 -6.34
C ARG A 288 -1.36 13.28 -7.75
N PRO A 289 -2.03 13.89 -8.75
CA PRO A 289 -3.35 14.54 -8.70
C PRO A 289 -4.52 13.55 -8.71
N VAL A 290 -5.72 14.06 -8.43
CA VAL A 290 -6.96 13.27 -8.45
C VAL A 290 -7.46 13.10 -9.89
N ARG A 291 -7.60 11.87 -10.35
CA ARG A 291 -8.12 11.52 -11.68
C ARG A 291 -9.25 10.51 -11.55
N GLU A 292 -10.42 10.86 -12.05
CA GLU A 292 -11.64 10.06 -12.02
C GLU A 292 -11.85 9.32 -13.33
N ARG A 293 -12.60 8.21 -13.30
CA ARG A 293 -13.11 7.55 -14.51
C ARG A 293 -14.55 7.96 -14.79
N SER A 294 -14.95 7.96 -16.05
CA SER A 294 -16.35 8.26 -16.38
C SER A 294 -17.31 7.20 -15.83
N ALA A 295 -18.55 7.59 -15.56
CA ALA A 295 -19.57 6.64 -15.12
C ALA A 295 -19.81 5.51 -16.14
N ASP A 296 -19.70 5.82 -17.43
CA ASP A 296 -19.85 4.83 -18.51
C ASP A 296 -18.75 3.77 -18.46
N GLN A 297 -17.49 4.19 -18.29
CA GLN A 297 -16.36 3.27 -18.13
C GLN A 297 -16.58 2.36 -16.93
N ILE A 298 -16.88 2.94 -15.76
CA ILE A 298 -17.07 2.17 -14.53
C ILE A 298 -18.20 1.15 -14.71
N VAL A 299 -19.38 1.58 -15.14
CA VAL A 299 -20.54 0.69 -15.29
C VAL A 299 -20.27 -0.39 -16.32
N SER A 300 -19.71 -0.05 -17.48
CA SER A 300 -19.43 -1.04 -18.53
C SER A 300 -18.43 -2.10 -18.07
N SER A 301 -17.39 -1.71 -17.33
CA SER A 301 -16.37 -2.62 -16.81
C SER A 301 -16.86 -3.49 -15.67
N VAL A 302 -17.75 -2.99 -14.81
CA VAL A 302 -18.44 -3.81 -13.81
C VAL A 302 -19.22 -4.93 -14.49
N ILE A 303 -20.08 -4.60 -15.47
CA ILE A 303 -20.90 -5.61 -16.16
C ILE A 303 -20.02 -6.63 -16.88
N GLN A 304 -19.03 -6.18 -17.65
CA GLN A 304 -18.10 -7.08 -18.35
C GLN A 304 -17.29 -7.95 -17.38
N GLY A 305 -16.85 -7.39 -16.25
CA GLY A 305 -16.09 -8.12 -15.25
C GLY A 305 -16.92 -9.23 -14.60
N LEU A 306 -18.16 -8.92 -14.21
CA LEU A 306 -19.08 -9.90 -13.61
C LEU A 306 -19.41 -11.02 -14.60
N GLU A 307 -19.67 -10.71 -15.86
CA GLU A 307 -19.90 -11.71 -16.93
C GLU A 307 -18.70 -12.63 -17.15
N LYS A 308 -17.47 -12.11 -17.07
CA LYS A 308 -16.24 -12.89 -17.30
C LYS A 308 -15.82 -13.75 -16.11
N THR A 309 -16.06 -13.28 -14.89
CA THR A 309 -15.51 -13.86 -13.67
C THR A 309 -16.53 -14.68 -12.87
N GLY A 310 -17.82 -14.40 -13.03
CA GLY A 310 -18.88 -15.03 -12.25
C GLY A 310 -18.96 -14.58 -10.79
N TYR A 311 -18.27 -13.51 -10.40
CA TYR A 311 -18.37 -12.96 -9.05
C TYR A 311 -19.80 -12.51 -8.72
N ASP A 312 -20.21 -12.71 -7.47
CA ASP A 312 -21.49 -12.25 -6.91
C ASP A 312 -21.36 -10.94 -6.12
N GLU A 313 -20.16 -10.35 -6.08
CA GLU A 313 -19.87 -9.07 -5.45
C GLU A 313 -18.87 -8.25 -6.27
N VAL A 314 -19.13 -6.94 -6.37
CA VAL A 314 -18.22 -5.96 -6.95
C VAL A 314 -17.91 -4.83 -5.98
N SER A 315 -16.62 -4.51 -5.83
CA SER A 315 -16.12 -3.39 -5.04
C SER A 315 -15.62 -2.27 -5.93
N LEU A 316 -16.13 -1.05 -5.69
CA LEU A 316 -15.63 0.17 -6.34
C LEU A 316 -14.43 0.71 -5.56
N THR A 317 -13.22 0.46 -6.04
CA THR A 317 -11.98 0.72 -5.30
C THR A 317 -11.41 2.11 -5.58
N SER A 318 -11.01 2.79 -4.50
CA SER A 318 -10.21 4.01 -4.52
C SER A 318 -9.81 4.43 -3.10
N LEU A 319 -8.96 5.46 -2.99
CA LEU A 319 -8.65 6.11 -1.70
C LEU A 319 -9.84 6.85 -1.08
N SER A 320 -10.84 7.26 -1.88
CA SER A 320 -12.01 8.00 -1.39
C SER A 320 -13.18 7.86 -2.36
N THR A 321 -13.88 6.73 -2.34
CA THR A 321 -14.88 6.37 -3.36
C THR A 321 -16.04 7.35 -3.44
N THR A 322 -16.50 7.86 -2.29
CA THR A 322 -17.56 8.89 -2.24
C THR A 322 -17.06 10.29 -2.63
N ASP A 323 -15.75 10.47 -2.90
CA ASP A 323 -15.21 11.69 -3.54
C ASP A 323 -15.37 11.71 -5.05
N HIS A 324 -15.72 10.59 -5.68
CA HIS A 324 -16.00 10.58 -7.10
C HIS A 324 -17.19 11.49 -7.45
N SER A 325 -16.97 12.49 -8.29
CA SER A 325 -17.99 13.50 -8.65
C SER A 325 -19.30 12.90 -9.17
N CYS A 326 -19.22 11.81 -9.94
CA CYS A 326 -20.39 11.10 -10.49
C CYS A 326 -20.83 9.86 -9.68
N ILE A 327 -20.44 9.68 -8.41
CA ILE A 327 -20.72 8.43 -7.68
C ILE A 327 -22.22 8.09 -7.59
N ARG A 328 -23.09 9.10 -7.39
CA ARG A 328 -24.54 8.88 -7.33
C ARG A 328 -25.08 8.28 -8.63
N ASP A 329 -24.59 8.76 -9.77
CA ASP A 329 -24.98 8.26 -11.09
C ASP A 329 -24.47 6.83 -11.32
N VAL A 330 -23.20 6.56 -10.98
CA VAL A 330 -22.62 5.22 -11.04
C VAL A 330 -23.45 4.21 -10.25
N LEU A 331 -23.71 4.48 -8.97
CA LEU A 331 -24.47 3.57 -8.11
C LEU A 331 -25.90 3.40 -8.60
N GLY A 332 -26.57 4.49 -8.99
CA GLY A 332 -27.93 4.43 -9.53
C GLY A 332 -28.02 3.58 -10.81
N ARG A 333 -27.01 3.64 -11.69
CA ARG A 333 -26.95 2.81 -12.91
C ARG A 333 -26.64 1.36 -12.59
N LEU A 334 -25.71 1.09 -11.68
CA LEU A 334 -25.37 -0.28 -11.27
C LEU A 334 -26.55 -0.96 -10.59
N ASN A 335 -27.21 -0.30 -9.66
CA ASN A 335 -28.39 -0.84 -8.97
C ASN A 335 -29.49 -1.25 -9.95
N ARG A 336 -29.81 -0.40 -10.95
CA ARG A 336 -30.80 -0.74 -11.97
C ARG A 336 -30.39 -1.91 -12.87
N ARG A 337 -29.09 -2.04 -13.17
CA ARG A 337 -28.59 -3.12 -14.06
C ARG A 337 -28.42 -4.45 -13.34
N LEU A 338 -28.20 -4.41 -12.04
CA LEU A 338 -27.96 -5.58 -11.19
C LEU A 338 -29.19 -5.93 -10.34
N GLU A 339 -30.31 -5.24 -10.54
CA GLU A 339 -31.59 -5.55 -9.90
C GLU A 339 -31.98 -7.01 -10.18
N ASP A 340 -32.46 -7.71 -9.15
CA ASP A 340 -32.86 -9.12 -9.19
C ASP A 340 -31.78 -10.15 -9.59
N THR A 341 -30.51 -9.74 -9.73
CA THR A 341 -29.39 -10.66 -10.03
C THR A 341 -28.81 -11.34 -8.79
N GLY A 342 -29.07 -10.78 -7.60
CA GLY A 342 -28.43 -11.18 -6.35
C GLY A 342 -27.00 -10.66 -6.17
N ILE A 343 -26.43 -9.97 -7.17
CA ILE A 343 -25.08 -9.42 -7.13
C ILE A 343 -25.03 -8.18 -6.22
N ARG A 344 -24.03 -8.11 -5.35
CA ARG A 344 -23.82 -7.00 -4.41
C ARG A 344 -22.82 -5.98 -4.93
N VAL A 345 -23.09 -4.70 -4.70
CA VAL A 345 -22.12 -3.62 -4.89
C VAL A 345 -21.60 -3.20 -3.52
N SER A 346 -20.28 -3.11 -3.35
CA SER A 346 -19.64 -2.68 -2.11
C SER A 346 -18.77 -1.43 -2.31
N ILE A 347 -18.75 -0.58 -1.27
CA ILE A 347 -17.98 0.67 -1.23
C ILE A 347 -17.11 0.63 0.03
N PRO A 348 -15.81 0.31 -0.09
CA PRO A 348 -14.93 0.14 1.06
C PRO A 348 -14.48 1.48 1.70
N SER A 349 -14.30 2.52 0.89
CA SER A 349 -13.77 3.82 1.33
C SER A 349 -14.88 4.85 1.47
N GLN A 350 -15.59 4.82 2.60
CA GLN A 350 -16.76 5.67 2.84
C GLN A 350 -16.38 6.97 3.57
N ARG A 351 -16.97 8.07 3.10
CA ARG A 351 -16.90 9.34 3.80
C ARG A 351 -17.63 9.29 5.12
N LEU A 352 -17.17 10.16 6.01
CA LEU A 352 -17.80 10.48 7.26
C LEU A 352 -18.71 11.71 7.07
N ASP A 353 -19.71 11.59 6.20
CA ASP A 353 -20.77 12.58 6.00
C ASP A 353 -22.10 11.89 5.66
N SER A 354 -23.22 12.61 5.76
CA SER A 354 -24.56 12.06 5.47
C SER A 354 -24.68 11.58 4.02
N PHE A 355 -23.97 12.22 3.09
CA PHE A 355 -23.88 11.79 1.71
C PHE A 355 -23.28 10.38 1.60
N GLY A 356 -22.21 10.09 2.33
CA GLY A 356 -21.60 8.78 2.38
C GLY A 356 -22.57 7.70 2.88
N VAL A 357 -23.44 8.05 3.83
CA VAL A 357 -24.48 7.15 4.34
C VAL A 357 -25.56 6.87 3.31
N ASP A 358 -26.05 7.89 2.60
CA ASP A 358 -27.03 7.70 1.51
C ASP A 358 -26.47 6.73 0.46
N MET A 359 -25.17 6.86 0.13
CA MET A 359 -24.50 5.97 -0.81
C MET A 359 -24.37 4.56 -0.28
N ALA A 360 -23.98 4.40 0.98
CA ALA A 360 -23.94 3.09 1.63
C ALA A 360 -25.33 2.43 1.66
N GLU A 361 -26.39 3.21 1.86
CA GLU A 361 -27.77 2.71 1.84
C GLU A 361 -28.19 2.26 0.46
N SER A 362 -27.82 3.02 -0.58
CA SER A 362 -28.15 2.66 -1.95
C SER A 362 -27.59 1.30 -2.39
N VAL A 363 -26.51 0.82 -1.75
CA VAL A 363 -25.86 -0.45 -2.09
C VAL A 363 -26.00 -1.53 -1.01
N ALA A 364 -26.65 -1.22 0.11
CA ALA A 364 -26.82 -2.17 1.19
C ALA A 364 -27.88 -3.22 0.81
N GLY A 365 -27.48 -4.50 0.75
CA GLY A 365 -28.42 -5.61 0.63
C GLY A 365 -29.31 -5.79 1.86
N GLU A 366 -30.17 -6.82 1.86
CA GLU A 366 -31.15 -7.09 2.95
C GLU A 366 -30.53 -7.17 4.35
N LYS A 367 -29.29 -7.65 4.45
CA LYS A 367 -28.52 -7.70 5.71
C LYS A 367 -27.47 -6.60 5.75
N LYS A 368 -27.75 -5.53 6.51
CA LYS A 368 -26.79 -4.45 6.76
C LYS A 368 -25.66 -4.96 7.68
N GLY A 369 -24.43 -4.94 7.17
CA GLY A 369 -23.20 -5.27 7.89
C GLY A 369 -22.84 -4.21 8.95
N GLY A 370 -21.55 -4.13 9.31
CA GLY A 370 -21.03 -2.97 10.06
C GLY A 370 -20.72 -1.82 9.11
N LEU A 371 -20.98 -0.58 9.52
CA LEU A 371 -20.59 0.62 8.79
C LEU A 371 -19.31 1.20 9.38
N THR A 372 -18.31 1.51 8.56
CA THR A 372 -17.01 2.00 9.04
C THR A 372 -16.83 3.48 8.70
N PHE A 373 -16.44 4.28 9.69
CA PHE A 373 -16.03 5.66 9.54
C PHE A 373 -14.62 5.88 10.08
N ALA A 374 -13.89 6.84 9.52
CA ALA A 374 -12.54 7.17 9.95
C ALA A 374 -12.42 8.64 10.41
N PRO A 375 -12.79 8.95 11.68
CA PRO A 375 -12.49 10.24 12.28
C PRO A 375 -10.99 10.52 12.41
N GLU A 376 -10.17 9.47 12.51
CA GLU A 376 -8.70 9.47 12.72
C GLU A 376 -8.24 10.01 14.07
N ALA A 377 -8.96 10.97 14.66
CA ALA A 377 -8.63 11.54 15.97
C ALA A 377 -9.86 11.74 16.84
N GLY A 378 -9.68 11.63 18.17
CA GLY A 378 -10.74 11.74 19.16
C GLY A 378 -11.35 13.13 19.28
N SER A 379 -10.51 14.18 19.32
CA SER A 379 -10.95 15.56 19.49
C SER A 379 -10.99 16.36 18.18
N GLN A 380 -11.83 17.40 18.11
CA GLN A 380 -11.83 18.32 16.96
C GLN A 380 -10.47 18.99 16.77
N ARG A 381 -9.85 19.42 17.88
CA ARG A 381 -8.49 19.97 17.88
C ARG A 381 -7.50 19.08 17.14
N MET A 382 -7.49 17.78 17.45
CA MET A 382 -6.57 16.85 16.79
C MET A 382 -6.93 16.62 15.32
N ARG A 383 -8.22 16.59 14.97
CA ARG A 383 -8.64 16.54 13.55
C ARG A 383 -8.15 17.76 12.78
N ASP A 384 -8.19 18.95 13.36
CA ASP A 384 -7.69 20.18 12.74
C ASP A 384 -6.15 20.16 12.60
N ILE A 385 -5.44 19.68 13.62
CA ILE A 385 -3.97 19.50 13.61
C ILE A 385 -3.52 18.56 12.51
N ILE A 386 -4.21 17.43 12.32
CA ILE A 386 -3.85 16.47 11.27
C ILE A 386 -4.44 16.82 9.90
N ASN A 387 -5.16 17.94 9.80
CA ASN A 387 -5.90 18.37 8.61
C ASN A 387 -6.92 17.34 8.11
N LYS A 388 -7.63 16.69 9.04
CA LYS A 388 -8.83 15.91 8.75
C LYS A 388 -10.02 16.86 8.82
N ASN A 389 -10.42 17.38 7.67
CA ASN A 389 -11.54 18.32 7.51
C ASN A 389 -12.90 17.63 7.72
N VAL A 390 -13.13 17.12 8.93
CA VAL A 390 -14.33 16.44 9.39
C VAL A 390 -14.68 16.99 10.76
N THR A 391 -15.90 17.51 10.91
CA THR A 391 -16.38 18.09 12.17
C THR A 391 -17.10 17.07 13.04
N GLU A 392 -17.28 17.37 14.33
CA GLU A 392 -18.16 16.58 15.22
C GLU A 392 -19.60 16.52 14.69
N GLU A 393 -20.08 17.61 14.10
CA GLU A 393 -21.41 17.64 13.49
C GLU A 393 -21.53 16.71 12.28
N ASP A 394 -20.47 16.58 11.47
CA ASP A 394 -20.44 15.63 10.35
C ASP A 394 -20.58 14.19 10.85
N LEU A 395 -19.87 13.86 11.94
CA LEU A 395 -19.98 12.55 12.59
C LEU A 395 -21.36 12.30 13.13
N ASP A 396 -21.95 13.26 13.84
CA ASP A 396 -23.28 13.13 14.41
C ASP A 396 -24.32 12.94 13.30
N ARG A 397 -24.25 13.73 12.22
CA ARG A 397 -25.14 13.59 11.07
C ARG A 397 -24.99 12.23 10.41
N ALA A 398 -23.77 11.78 10.13
CA ALA A 398 -23.51 10.50 9.49
C ALA A 398 -23.93 9.32 10.39
N ALA A 399 -23.59 9.35 11.68
CA ALA A 399 -23.93 8.30 12.61
C ALA A 399 -25.45 8.19 12.79
N LYS A 400 -26.14 9.32 12.97
CA LYS A 400 -27.60 9.38 13.05
C LYS A 400 -28.25 8.76 11.81
N ALA A 401 -27.87 9.23 10.62
CA ALA A 401 -28.41 8.72 9.36
C ALA A 401 -28.21 7.20 9.23
N ALA A 402 -27.04 6.69 9.61
CA ALA A 402 -26.76 5.25 9.53
C ALA A 402 -27.64 4.43 10.48
N PHE A 403 -27.83 4.87 11.72
CA PHE A 403 -28.67 4.14 12.68
C PHE A 403 -30.17 4.19 12.30
N GLU A 404 -30.65 5.35 11.83
CA GLU A 404 -32.01 5.53 11.31
C GLU A 404 -32.27 4.63 10.10
N ALA A 405 -31.29 4.53 9.18
CA ALA A 405 -31.34 3.64 8.04
C ALA A 405 -31.25 2.14 8.40
N GLY A 406 -31.00 1.77 9.65
CA GLY A 406 -31.12 0.38 10.10
C GLY A 406 -29.81 -0.34 10.41
N TRP A 407 -28.65 0.32 10.28
CA TRP A 407 -27.41 -0.25 10.80
C TRP A 407 -27.49 -0.38 12.33
N ASN A 408 -26.90 -1.46 12.86
CA ASN A 408 -26.80 -1.66 14.31
C ASN A 408 -25.35 -1.63 14.80
N ARG A 409 -24.38 -1.74 13.89
CA ARG A 409 -22.95 -1.84 14.21
C ARG A 409 -22.18 -0.77 13.46
N MET A 410 -21.40 0.02 14.19
CA MET A 410 -20.53 1.04 13.63
C MET A 410 -19.08 0.79 14.04
N LYS A 411 -18.16 0.89 13.08
CA LYS A 411 -16.71 0.81 13.31
C LYS A 411 -16.10 2.19 13.12
N LEU A 412 -15.26 2.62 14.06
CA LEU A 412 -14.58 3.92 14.01
C LEU A 412 -13.06 3.70 13.98
N TYR A 413 -12.38 4.32 13.02
CA TYR A 413 -10.92 4.27 12.89
C TYR A 413 -10.27 5.53 13.46
N PHE A 414 -9.27 5.30 14.30
CA PHE A 414 -8.47 6.33 14.94
C PHE A 414 -6.99 6.00 14.84
N MET A 415 -6.17 7.00 15.10
CA MET A 415 -4.74 6.88 15.32
C MET A 415 -4.42 7.30 16.75
N MET A 416 -3.28 6.83 17.27
CA MET A 416 -2.68 7.32 18.50
C MET A 416 -1.21 7.65 18.28
N GLY A 417 -0.67 8.56 19.09
CA GLY A 417 0.70 9.05 18.96
C GLY A 417 0.87 10.11 17.88
N LEU A 418 -0.22 10.78 17.49
CA LEU A 418 -0.16 11.89 16.54
C LEU A 418 0.64 13.08 17.10
N PRO A 419 1.34 13.86 16.25
CA PRO A 419 2.05 15.05 16.70
C PRO A 419 1.13 16.04 17.43
N GLY A 420 1.51 16.44 18.65
CA GLY A 420 0.73 17.34 19.50
C GLY A 420 -0.46 16.71 20.22
N GLU A 421 -0.62 15.39 20.17
CA GLU A 421 -1.63 14.62 20.92
C GLU A 421 -1.34 14.61 22.43
N ARG A 422 -2.39 14.78 23.22
CA ARG A 422 -2.37 14.75 24.69
C ARG A 422 -3.23 13.60 25.21
N ASP A 423 -3.06 13.27 26.49
CA ASP A 423 -3.85 12.23 27.14
C ASP A 423 -5.36 12.52 27.06
N GLU A 424 -5.78 13.79 27.10
CA GLU A 424 -7.20 14.16 26.92
C GLU A 424 -7.76 13.78 25.54
N ASP A 425 -6.92 13.79 24.50
CA ASP A 425 -7.35 13.40 23.15
C ASP A 425 -7.51 11.88 23.03
N ILE A 426 -6.69 11.10 23.74
CA ILE A 426 -6.86 9.65 23.86
C ILE A 426 -8.16 9.32 24.59
N VAL A 427 -8.46 10.02 25.69
CA VAL A 427 -9.74 9.89 26.40
C VAL A 427 -10.91 10.32 25.49
N ALA A 428 -10.73 11.35 24.67
CA ALA A 428 -11.74 11.82 23.73
C ALA A 428 -12.14 10.74 22.70
N ILE A 429 -11.25 9.81 22.33
CA ILE A 429 -11.60 8.66 21.47
C ILE A 429 -12.69 7.82 22.13
N ALA A 430 -12.52 7.48 23.41
CA ALA A 430 -13.51 6.71 24.16
C ALA A 430 -14.83 7.48 24.31
N ASN A 431 -14.75 8.76 24.65
CA ASN A 431 -15.93 9.63 24.79
C ASN A 431 -16.71 9.73 23.48
N LEU A 432 -16.03 9.84 22.33
CA LEU A 432 -16.66 9.93 21.03
C LEU A 432 -17.39 8.63 20.66
N ALA A 433 -16.80 7.48 20.98
CA ALA A 433 -17.43 6.18 20.78
C ALA A 433 -18.68 6.00 21.64
N ASP A 434 -18.63 6.43 22.90
CA ASP A 434 -19.78 6.42 23.81
C ASP A 434 -20.87 7.38 23.32
N HIS A 435 -20.52 8.58 22.86
CA HIS A 435 -21.46 9.55 22.27
C HIS A 435 -22.18 8.97 21.04
N VAL A 436 -21.45 8.38 20.10
CA VAL A 436 -22.02 7.71 18.92
C VAL A 436 -22.96 6.57 19.31
N LEU A 437 -22.61 5.79 20.33
CA LEU A 437 -23.45 4.72 20.86
C LEU A 437 -24.76 5.26 21.47
N GLU A 438 -24.67 6.33 22.26
CA GLU A 438 -25.83 6.99 22.88
C GLU A 438 -26.75 7.62 21.82
N LEU A 439 -26.15 8.33 20.85
CA LEU A 439 -26.86 8.88 19.70
C LEU A 439 -27.63 7.78 18.97
N GLY A 440 -26.96 6.67 18.63
CA GLY A 440 -27.60 5.52 17.99
C GLY A 440 -28.77 4.95 18.80
N ARG A 441 -28.62 4.81 20.12
CA ARG A 441 -29.71 4.36 21.01
C ARG A 441 -30.87 5.35 21.10
N SER A 442 -30.61 6.64 20.94
CA SER A 442 -31.62 7.70 21.02
C SER A 442 -32.54 7.73 19.79
N VAL A 443 -32.00 7.42 18.60
CA VAL A 443 -32.71 7.51 17.32
C VAL A 443 -33.42 6.21 16.92
N VAL A 444 -33.01 5.06 17.47
CA VAL A 444 -33.65 3.76 17.15
C VAL A 444 -34.80 3.41 18.12
N PRO A 445 -35.80 2.63 17.67
CA PRO A 445 -36.88 2.12 18.53
C PRO A 445 -36.35 1.35 19.75
N LYS A 446 -37.07 1.39 20.88
CA LYS A 446 -36.67 0.74 22.15
C LYS A 446 -36.23 -0.73 21.97
N ALA A 447 -36.95 -1.49 21.14
CA ALA A 447 -36.64 -2.89 20.87
C ALA A 447 -35.27 -3.13 20.20
N ARG A 448 -34.76 -2.15 19.45
CA ARG A 448 -33.46 -2.22 18.75
C ARG A 448 -32.29 -1.67 19.56
N ARG A 449 -32.53 -0.97 20.67
CA ARG A 449 -31.46 -0.29 21.44
C ARG A 449 -30.41 -1.27 21.98
N GLY A 450 -30.82 -2.49 22.32
CA GLY A 450 -29.93 -3.53 22.82
C GLY A 450 -28.96 -4.10 21.78
N SER A 451 -29.28 -3.97 20.48
CA SER A 451 -28.43 -4.44 19.39
C SER A 451 -27.40 -3.41 18.89
N ILE A 452 -27.47 -2.16 19.37
CA ILE A 452 -26.53 -1.13 18.95
C ILE A 452 -25.18 -1.35 19.62
N SER A 453 -24.12 -1.39 18.82
CA SER A 453 -22.73 -1.49 19.28
C SER A 453 -21.79 -0.66 18.43
N VAL A 454 -20.72 -0.18 19.06
CA VAL A 454 -19.62 0.54 18.41
C VAL A 454 -18.34 -0.27 18.59
N SER A 455 -17.48 -0.31 17.57
CA SER A 455 -16.14 -0.86 17.68
C SER A 455 -15.13 0.19 17.25
N ILE A 456 -14.11 0.45 18.06
CA ILE A 456 -13.01 1.33 17.69
C ILE A 456 -11.79 0.51 17.28
N SER A 457 -11.08 0.97 16.26
CA SER A 457 -9.79 0.42 15.83
C SER A 457 -8.77 1.54 15.86
N VAL A 458 -7.68 1.36 16.60
CA VAL A 458 -6.67 2.42 16.79
C VAL A 458 -5.30 1.96 16.30
N SER A 459 -4.77 2.63 15.28
CA SER A 459 -3.40 2.38 14.80
C SER A 459 -2.40 3.30 15.48
N VAL A 460 -1.14 2.88 15.60
CA VAL A 460 -0.06 3.77 16.05
C VAL A 460 0.36 4.66 14.87
N PHE A 461 0.63 5.93 15.13
CA PHE A 461 1.14 6.85 14.13
C PHE A 461 2.55 6.42 13.70
N ILE A 462 2.73 6.27 12.38
CA ILE A 462 4.03 6.00 11.75
C ILE A 462 4.41 7.24 10.93
N PRO A 463 5.53 7.92 11.23
CA PRO A 463 6.02 9.00 10.37
C PRO A 463 6.42 8.42 9.01
N LYS A 464 5.80 8.92 7.94
CA LYS A 464 6.06 8.47 6.58
C LYS A 464 6.75 9.56 5.77
N ALA A 465 7.69 9.14 4.91
CA ALA A 465 8.35 10.00 3.94
C ALA A 465 7.35 10.75 3.04
N ALA A 466 7.73 11.98 2.64
CA ALA A 466 6.94 12.86 1.80
C ALA A 466 5.57 13.26 2.40
N THR A 467 5.46 13.30 3.72
CA THR A 467 4.32 13.86 4.46
C THR A 467 4.73 15.10 5.26
N PRO A 468 3.80 16.00 5.58
CA PRO A 468 4.09 17.10 6.51
C PRO A 468 4.60 16.64 7.89
N PHE A 469 4.33 15.41 8.30
CA PHE A 469 4.83 14.85 9.57
C PHE A 469 6.09 13.98 9.42
N GLN A 470 6.79 14.02 8.28
CA GLN A 470 8.01 13.24 8.07
C GLN A 470 9.15 13.60 9.05
N TRP A 471 9.11 14.80 9.65
CA TRP A 471 10.09 15.26 10.65
C TRP A 471 9.70 14.90 12.09
N CYS A 472 8.46 14.47 12.31
CA CYS A 472 7.97 14.14 13.64
C CYS A 472 8.50 12.78 14.10
N PRO A 473 8.74 12.62 15.41
CA PRO A 473 9.05 11.32 15.97
C PRO A 473 7.81 10.42 16.03
N GLN A 474 8.04 9.11 16.11
CA GLN A 474 7.07 8.22 16.72
C GLN A 474 7.22 8.32 18.25
N LEU A 475 6.14 8.08 18.99
CA LEU A 475 6.27 7.84 20.43
C LEU A 475 7.18 6.64 20.69
N ASP A 476 7.89 6.69 21.82
CA ASP A 476 8.59 5.50 22.28
C ASP A 476 7.60 4.38 22.67
N TYR A 477 8.14 3.17 22.74
CA TYR A 477 7.39 1.95 23.02
C TYR A 477 6.56 2.00 24.32
N ASP A 478 7.13 2.55 25.39
CA ASP A 478 6.50 2.57 26.71
C ASP A 478 5.33 3.56 26.75
N ASP A 479 5.49 4.71 26.07
CA ASP A 479 4.44 5.71 25.95
C ASP A 479 3.26 5.22 25.08
N VAL A 480 3.52 4.45 24.02
CA VAL A 480 2.46 3.77 23.24
C VAL A 480 1.67 2.84 24.15
N LYS A 481 2.34 1.97 24.92
CA LYS A 481 1.67 1.06 25.86
C LYS A 481 0.87 1.80 26.94
N ARG A 482 1.42 2.90 27.46
CA ARG A 482 0.73 3.76 28.44
C ARG A 482 -0.57 4.33 27.87
N ARG A 483 -0.55 4.84 26.63
CA ARG A 483 -1.74 5.38 25.95
C ARG A 483 -2.75 4.31 25.55
N GLN A 484 -2.30 3.12 25.13
CA GLN A 484 -3.18 1.97 24.91
C GLN A 484 -3.94 1.61 26.19
N LYS A 485 -3.24 1.54 27.33
CA LYS A 485 -3.86 1.30 28.63
C LYS A 485 -4.85 2.41 29.00
N LEU A 486 -4.49 3.67 28.77
CA LEU A 486 -5.37 4.81 29.00
C LEU A 486 -6.67 4.68 28.19
N LEU A 487 -6.58 4.38 26.89
CA LEU A 487 -7.74 4.16 26.03
C LEU A 487 -8.65 3.05 26.56
N ILE A 488 -8.08 1.88 26.85
CA ILE A 488 -8.84 0.71 27.35
C ILE A 488 -9.56 1.05 28.65
N THR A 489 -8.88 1.70 29.60
CA THR A 489 -9.48 2.09 30.89
C THR A 489 -10.51 3.22 30.78
N SER A 490 -10.46 4.01 29.70
CA SER A 490 -11.42 5.09 29.44
C SER A 490 -12.74 4.58 28.87
N VAL A 491 -12.74 3.45 28.16
CA VAL A 491 -13.96 2.83 27.64
C VAL A 491 -14.72 2.10 28.75
N ARG A 492 -15.88 2.63 29.13
CA ARG A 492 -16.68 2.10 30.25
C ARG A 492 -17.83 1.18 29.80
N ASN A 493 -18.29 1.34 28.57
CA ASN A 493 -19.48 0.66 28.07
C ASN A 493 -19.13 -0.64 27.33
N ARG A 494 -19.73 -1.77 27.74
CA ARG A 494 -19.49 -3.10 27.13
C ARG A 494 -19.94 -3.20 25.67
N ALA A 495 -20.79 -2.29 25.20
CA ALA A 495 -21.20 -2.22 23.81
C ALA A 495 -20.18 -1.47 22.92
N VAL A 496 -19.12 -0.92 23.51
CA VAL A 496 -17.95 -0.39 22.81
C VAL A 496 -16.82 -1.41 22.87
N ARG A 497 -16.39 -1.91 21.72
CA ARG A 497 -15.24 -2.84 21.60
C ARG A 497 -14.00 -2.09 21.15
N VAL A 498 -12.85 -2.39 21.74
CA VAL A 498 -11.58 -1.76 21.40
C VAL A 498 -10.67 -2.75 20.71
N HIS A 499 -10.15 -2.36 19.55
CA HIS A 499 -9.06 -3.01 18.85
C HIS A 499 -7.94 -1.98 18.68
N TYR A 500 -6.68 -2.40 18.82
CA TYR A 500 -5.53 -1.53 18.61
C TYR A 500 -4.37 -2.32 18.00
N HIS A 501 -3.50 -1.62 17.27
CA HIS A 501 -2.30 -2.20 16.68
C HIS A 501 -1.26 -2.48 17.76
N ASP A 502 -0.50 -3.55 17.58
CA ASP A 502 0.57 -3.92 18.50
C ASP A 502 1.72 -2.90 18.48
N ALA A 503 2.28 -2.60 19.65
CA ALA A 503 3.34 -1.61 19.82
C ALA A 503 4.69 -2.09 19.25
N GLU A 504 4.94 -3.39 19.28
CA GLU A 504 6.19 -4.02 18.83
C GLU A 504 6.30 -4.01 17.31
N THR A 505 5.23 -4.42 16.61
CA THR A 505 5.17 -4.32 15.13
C THR A 505 5.28 -2.86 14.68
N SER A 506 4.61 -1.93 15.39
CA SER A 506 4.63 -0.50 15.06
C SER A 506 6.01 0.14 15.22
N LEU A 507 6.85 -0.36 16.14
CA LEU A 507 8.23 0.09 16.32
C LEU A 507 9.08 -0.25 15.09
N ILE A 508 8.98 -1.50 14.61
CA ILE A 508 9.73 -1.95 13.43
C ILE A 508 9.24 -1.25 12.16
N GLU A 509 7.93 -1.09 12.00
CA GLU A 509 7.38 -0.36 10.85
C GLU A 509 7.89 1.09 10.81
N ALA A 510 7.92 1.78 11.95
CA ALA A 510 8.46 3.14 12.02
C ALA A 510 9.96 3.20 11.80
N ALA A 511 10.72 2.24 12.31
CA ALA A 511 12.16 2.17 12.08
C ALA A 511 12.46 2.03 10.58
N LEU A 512 11.81 1.07 9.91
CA LEU A 512 11.93 0.88 8.47
C LEU A 512 11.40 2.08 7.67
N SER A 513 10.35 2.75 8.14
CA SER A 513 9.80 3.92 7.44
C SER A 513 10.75 5.13 7.45
N ARG A 514 11.66 5.21 8.44
CA ARG A 514 12.48 6.40 8.72
C ARG A 514 13.99 6.20 8.58
N ALA A 515 14.47 4.96 8.54
CA ALA A 515 15.89 4.68 8.41
C ALA A 515 16.41 4.99 6.99
N GLY A 516 17.74 4.99 6.85
CA GLY A 516 18.42 5.02 5.56
C GLY A 516 18.99 3.65 5.19
N ARG A 517 19.99 3.67 4.31
CA ARG A 517 20.60 2.45 3.73
C ARG A 517 21.35 1.60 4.76
N ASP A 518 21.72 2.20 5.88
CA ASP A 518 22.30 1.56 7.07
C ASP A 518 21.37 0.52 7.72
N MET A 519 20.07 0.52 7.40
CA MET A 519 19.13 -0.51 7.85
C MET A 519 19.25 -1.84 7.08
N THR A 520 19.88 -1.84 5.89
CA THR A 520 20.08 -3.04 5.06
C THR A 520 20.66 -4.22 5.84
N PRO A 521 21.81 -4.09 6.54
CA PRO A 521 22.38 -5.22 7.29
C PRO A 521 21.49 -5.68 8.47
N VAL A 522 20.70 -4.79 9.09
CA VAL A 522 19.74 -5.17 10.14
C VAL A 522 18.64 -6.07 9.57
N ILE A 523 18.09 -5.72 8.40
CA ILE A 523 17.08 -6.54 7.71
C ILE A 523 17.64 -7.94 7.40
N ILE A 524 18.86 -8.01 6.87
CA ILE A 524 19.53 -9.29 6.55
C ILE A 524 19.75 -10.11 7.83
N ASP A 525 20.22 -9.50 8.90
CA ASP A 525 20.50 -10.21 10.15
C ASP A 525 19.21 -10.66 10.86
N ALA A 526 18.13 -9.87 10.84
CA ALA A 526 16.82 -10.27 11.36
C ALA A 526 16.25 -11.46 10.57
N TRP A 527 16.34 -11.42 9.23
CA TRP A 527 15.95 -12.52 8.37
C TRP A 527 16.76 -13.80 8.66
N ARG A 528 18.09 -13.69 8.80
CA ARG A 528 18.97 -14.81 9.17
C ARG A 528 18.67 -15.39 10.56
N ALA A 529 18.15 -14.58 11.47
CA ALA A 529 17.66 -15.02 12.78
C ALA A 529 16.28 -15.73 12.70
N GLY A 530 15.68 -15.80 11.51
CA GLY A 530 14.43 -16.51 11.25
C GLY A 530 13.21 -15.61 11.10
N SER A 531 13.37 -14.27 11.06
CA SER A 531 12.25 -13.37 10.78
C SER A 531 11.79 -13.51 9.33
N ARG A 532 10.52 -13.89 9.17
CA ARG A 532 9.80 -14.01 7.90
C ARG A 532 8.32 -13.84 8.18
N PHE A 533 7.56 -13.31 7.23
CA PHE A 533 6.15 -12.98 7.40
C PHE A 533 5.90 -12.05 8.61
N ASP A 534 6.75 -11.03 8.83
CA ASP A 534 6.67 -10.13 9.99
C ASP A 534 5.34 -9.32 10.08
N ALA A 535 4.55 -9.27 9.01
CA ALA A 535 3.19 -8.70 9.03
C ALA A 535 2.15 -9.61 9.73
N TRP A 536 2.47 -10.89 9.93
CA TRP A 536 1.64 -11.88 10.59
C TRP A 536 2.07 -12.00 12.05
N VAL A 537 1.16 -11.71 12.98
CA VAL A 537 1.46 -11.61 14.41
C VAL A 537 2.05 -12.90 14.98
N GLU A 538 1.62 -14.05 14.46
CA GLU A 538 2.13 -15.38 14.84
C GLU A 538 3.57 -15.66 14.41
N HIS A 539 4.11 -14.89 13.46
CA HIS A 539 5.48 -15.05 12.93
C HIS A 539 6.41 -13.90 13.30
N PHE A 540 5.87 -12.78 13.78
CA PHE A 540 6.64 -11.63 14.18
C PHE A 540 7.48 -11.89 15.45
N SER A 541 8.77 -11.53 15.40
CA SER A 541 9.70 -11.63 16.54
C SER A 541 10.46 -10.31 16.73
N LEU A 542 10.08 -9.52 17.74
CA LEU A 542 10.79 -8.29 18.08
C LEU A 542 12.24 -8.56 18.53
N ASP A 543 12.49 -9.69 19.17
CA ASP A 543 13.82 -10.05 19.68
C ASP A 543 14.82 -10.21 18.54
N ASN A 544 14.43 -10.87 17.43
CA ASN A 544 15.27 -10.99 16.24
C ASN A 544 15.70 -9.61 15.70
N TRP A 545 14.76 -8.66 15.64
CA TRP A 545 15.02 -7.30 15.19
C TRP A 545 15.91 -6.52 16.15
N LYS A 546 15.69 -6.64 17.46
CA LYS A 546 16.52 -5.98 18.48
C LYS A 546 17.95 -6.49 18.47
N GLU A 547 18.14 -7.80 18.37
CA GLU A 547 19.46 -8.42 18.29
C GLU A 547 20.19 -8.00 17.00
N ALA A 548 19.49 -8.03 15.86
CA ALA A 548 20.02 -7.58 14.58
C ALA A 548 20.40 -6.09 14.61
N ALA A 549 19.56 -5.23 15.19
CA ALA A 549 19.84 -3.80 15.32
C ALA A 549 21.04 -3.55 16.23
N ALA A 550 21.09 -4.17 17.41
CA ALA A 550 22.19 -4.05 18.35
C ALA A 550 23.53 -4.52 17.75
N LYS A 551 23.52 -5.63 16.99
CA LYS A 551 24.70 -6.14 16.27
C LYS A 551 25.24 -5.12 15.26
N ASN A 552 24.37 -4.30 14.67
CA ASN A 552 24.72 -3.26 13.70
C ASN A 552 24.83 -1.86 14.34
N GLY A 553 24.83 -1.75 15.67
CA GLY A 553 24.99 -0.49 16.38
C GLY A 553 23.80 0.46 16.29
N ILE A 554 22.60 -0.06 16.00
CA ILE A 554 21.36 0.70 15.90
C ILE A 554 20.49 0.44 17.13
N ASP A 555 20.08 1.50 17.82
CA ASP A 555 18.99 1.45 18.80
C ASP A 555 17.68 1.83 18.11
N LEU A 556 16.75 0.86 18.03
CA LEU A 556 15.46 1.04 17.35
C LEU A 556 14.58 2.11 18.03
N ASN A 557 14.62 2.23 19.36
CA ASN A 557 13.82 3.23 20.07
C ASN A 557 14.40 4.62 19.87
N GLU A 558 15.72 4.78 19.95
CA GLU A 558 16.36 6.07 19.67
C GLU A 558 16.08 6.51 18.22
N LEU A 559 16.16 5.58 17.26
CA LEU A 559 15.88 5.83 15.85
C LEU A 559 14.46 6.38 15.64
N VAL A 560 13.44 5.72 16.19
CA VAL A 560 12.05 6.14 15.96
C VAL A 560 11.63 7.34 16.81
N HIS A 561 12.29 7.58 17.95
CA HIS A 561 11.95 8.68 18.85
C HIS A 561 12.71 9.97 18.55
N LEU A 562 13.74 9.93 17.70
CA LEU A 562 14.49 11.10 17.30
C LEU A 562 13.62 12.07 16.47
N PRO A 563 13.35 13.31 16.93
CA PRO A 563 12.79 14.35 16.07
C PRO A 563 13.84 14.78 15.03
N TYR A 564 13.40 15.07 13.81
CA TYR A 564 14.27 15.67 12.79
C TYR A 564 14.01 17.18 12.71
N GLU A 565 15.07 17.95 12.57
CA GLU A 565 14.95 19.38 12.33
C GLU A 565 14.43 19.65 10.91
N LEU A 566 13.70 20.76 10.76
CA LEU A 566 13.09 21.11 9.47
C LEU A 566 14.11 21.43 8.37
N ASP A 567 15.34 21.83 8.74
CA ASP A 567 16.43 22.14 7.82
C ASP A 567 17.32 20.93 7.50
N TRP A 568 17.19 19.82 8.24
CA TRP A 568 17.94 18.60 7.97
C TRP A 568 17.59 18.00 6.61
N ARG A 569 18.59 17.42 5.95
CA ARG A 569 18.44 16.52 4.81
C ARG A 569 18.00 15.14 5.29
N LEU A 570 17.14 14.47 4.52
CA LEU A 570 16.57 13.16 4.86
C LEU A 570 16.99 12.09 3.83
N PRO A 571 17.04 10.79 4.19
CA PRO A 571 17.52 9.71 3.31
C PRO A 571 16.78 9.64 1.96
N TRP A 572 15.49 9.92 1.97
CA TRP A 572 14.59 9.76 0.83
C TRP A 572 14.45 11.00 -0.07
N GLU A 573 15.13 12.12 0.20
CA GLU A 573 14.89 13.38 -0.56
C GLU A 573 15.22 13.30 -2.06
N HIS A 574 16.01 12.31 -2.47
CA HIS A 574 16.31 12.01 -3.87
C HIS A 574 15.13 11.34 -4.61
N VAL A 575 14.07 10.92 -3.90
CA VAL A 575 12.82 10.42 -4.48
C VAL A 575 11.68 11.37 -4.10
N SER A 576 10.84 11.75 -5.06
CA SER A 576 9.78 12.72 -4.80
C SER A 576 8.45 12.39 -5.49
N PRO A 577 7.30 12.53 -4.79
CA PRO A 577 6.00 12.53 -5.44
C PRO A 577 5.69 13.83 -6.20
N GLY A 578 6.66 14.75 -6.34
CA GLY A 578 6.50 16.07 -6.94
C GLY A 578 6.02 17.14 -5.95
N CYS A 579 5.79 16.78 -4.69
CA CYS A 579 5.41 17.73 -3.64
C CYS A 579 6.63 18.55 -3.20
N SER A 580 6.49 19.87 -3.11
CA SER A 580 7.60 20.73 -2.70
C SER A 580 7.86 20.65 -1.19
N ARG A 581 9.15 20.71 -0.80
CA ARG A 581 9.56 20.78 0.61
C ARG A 581 8.91 21.96 1.32
N GLY A 582 8.88 23.14 0.69
CA GLY A 582 8.24 24.34 1.23
C GLY A 582 6.74 24.17 1.51
N PHE A 583 6.01 23.38 0.71
CA PHE A 583 4.63 23.03 1.03
C PHE A 583 4.52 22.17 2.29
N LEU A 584 5.36 21.12 2.38
CA LEU A 584 5.36 20.20 3.52
C LEU A 584 5.70 20.93 4.83
N GLU A 585 6.72 21.80 4.81
CA GLU A 585 7.08 22.62 5.97
C GLU A 585 5.97 23.59 6.37
N ARG A 586 5.29 24.20 5.39
CA ARG A 586 4.17 25.11 5.66
C ARG A 586 3.01 24.36 6.31
N GLU A 587 2.69 23.16 5.82
CA GLU A 587 1.65 22.33 6.42
C GLU A 587 2.03 21.84 7.82
N TYR A 588 3.30 21.53 8.07
CA TYR A 588 3.81 21.25 9.41
C TYR A 588 3.62 22.46 10.35
N ARG A 589 4.04 23.67 9.95
CA ARG A 589 3.86 24.87 10.78
C ARG A 589 2.38 25.14 11.09
N ARG A 590 1.50 24.99 10.08
CA ARG A 590 0.04 25.11 10.26
C ARG A 590 -0.54 24.06 11.21
N SER A 591 0.03 22.86 11.30
CA SER A 591 -0.44 21.87 12.26
C SER A 591 -0.19 22.31 13.69
N LEU A 592 0.93 22.99 13.96
CA LEU A 592 1.23 23.52 15.30
C LEU A 592 0.22 24.58 15.73
N GLU A 593 -0.34 25.32 14.77
CA GLU A 593 -1.35 26.35 14.98
C GLU A 593 -2.79 25.82 14.90
N GLY A 594 -2.99 24.54 14.54
CA GLY A 594 -4.33 23.97 14.31
C GLY A 594 -5.06 24.54 13.10
N VAL A 595 -4.36 25.16 12.15
CA VAL A 595 -4.97 25.79 10.97
C VAL A 595 -5.16 24.76 9.86
N THR A 596 -6.40 24.51 9.46
CA THR A 596 -6.75 23.55 8.40
C THR A 596 -6.49 24.08 6.99
N THR A 597 -6.23 23.18 6.05
CA THR A 597 -6.01 23.44 4.62
C THR A 597 -7.13 22.77 3.81
N PRO A 598 -7.81 23.51 2.91
CA PRO A 598 -8.96 22.99 2.19
C PRO A 598 -8.56 22.03 1.06
N ASP A 599 -9.55 21.29 0.55
CA ASP A 599 -9.40 20.40 -0.60
C ASP A 599 -9.35 21.21 -1.91
N CYS A 600 -8.26 21.04 -2.68
CA CYS A 600 -8.04 21.77 -3.94
C CYS A 600 -8.92 21.32 -5.11
N THR A 601 -9.67 20.22 -4.97
CA THR A 601 -10.67 19.75 -5.96
C THR A 601 -12.05 20.34 -5.72
N ARG A 602 -12.28 20.98 -4.58
CA ARG A 602 -13.56 21.68 -4.26
C ARG A 602 -13.41 23.19 -4.22
N THR A 603 -12.22 23.67 -3.88
CA THR A 603 -11.95 25.11 -3.71
C THR A 603 -10.91 25.58 -4.72
N SER A 604 -9.71 25.93 -4.26
CA SER A 604 -8.62 26.46 -5.08
C SER A 604 -7.32 25.70 -4.83
N CYS A 605 -6.37 25.85 -5.74
CA CYS A 605 -5.07 25.20 -5.62
C CYS A 605 -4.36 25.60 -4.32
N THR A 606 -3.91 24.60 -3.55
CA THR A 606 -3.18 24.81 -2.29
C THR A 606 -1.66 24.95 -2.48
N GLY A 607 -1.17 24.89 -3.73
CA GLY A 607 0.23 25.13 -4.06
C GLY A 607 1.20 24.05 -3.57
N CYS A 608 0.84 22.77 -3.68
CA CYS A 608 1.75 21.66 -3.32
C CYS A 608 2.88 21.40 -4.33
N GLY A 609 2.80 21.94 -5.55
CA GLY A 609 3.82 21.78 -6.59
C GLY A 609 3.65 20.53 -7.46
N ILE A 610 2.87 19.53 -7.05
CA ILE A 610 2.76 18.24 -7.77
C ILE A 610 2.33 18.41 -9.25
N CYS A 611 1.23 19.12 -9.50
CA CYS A 611 0.70 19.32 -10.85
C CYS A 611 1.70 19.96 -11.82
N PRO A 612 2.32 21.13 -11.52
CA PRO A 612 3.31 21.73 -12.42
C PRO A 612 4.60 20.90 -12.54
N THR A 613 5.08 20.29 -11.45
CA THR A 613 6.32 19.47 -11.47
C THR A 613 6.17 18.23 -12.34
N LEU A 614 5.02 17.56 -12.29
CA LEU A 614 4.76 16.31 -13.01
C LEU A 614 4.03 16.52 -14.34
N HIS A 615 3.79 17.77 -14.74
CA HIS A 615 2.98 18.12 -15.92
C HIS A 615 1.60 17.44 -15.96
N ALA A 616 1.00 17.25 -14.79
CA ALA A 616 -0.29 16.57 -14.61
C ALA A 616 -1.34 17.51 -14.00
N LYS A 617 -2.62 17.12 -14.07
CA LYS A 617 -3.73 17.91 -13.50
C LYS A 617 -4.79 17.04 -12.85
N ASN A 618 -5.61 17.65 -11.99
CA ASN A 618 -6.83 17.00 -11.53
C ASN A 618 -7.78 16.80 -12.74
N VAL A 619 -8.38 15.62 -12.83
CA VAL A 619 -9.37 15.26 -13.86
C VAL A 619 -10.62 14.77 -13.14
N LEU A 620 -11.65 15.61 -13.10
CA LEU A 620 -12.94 15.30 -12.49
C LEU A 620 -13.98 15.11 -13.60
N MET A 621 -14.90 14.17 -13.42
CA MET A 621 -15.95 13.88 -14.41
C MET A 621 -17.19 14.76 -14.26
N GLY A 622 -17.29 15.47 -13.14
CA GLY A 622 -18.34 16.43 -12.82
C GLY A 622 -17.97 17.28 -11.63
N ASP A 623 -18.90 18.11 -11.19
CA ASP A 623 -18.70 18.97 -10.04
C ASP A 623 -18.73 18.15 -8.73
N ARG A 624 -17.78 18.45 -7.85
CA ARG A 624 -17.80 17.94 -6.47
C ARG A 624 -18.56 18.93 -5.61
N ALA A 625 -19.71 18.49 -5.09
CA ALA A 625 -20.44 19.21 -4.05
C ALA A 625 -19.63 19.32 -2.74
#